data_AF-A0A3E3ISR8-F1
#
_entry.id   AF-A0A3E3ISR8-F1
#
_cell.length_a   1.000
_cell.length_b   1.000
_cell.length_c   1.000
_cell.angle_alpha   90.00
_cell.angle_beta   90.00
_cell.angle_gamma   90.00
#
_symmetry.space_group_name_H-M   'P 1'
#
loop_
_entity.id
_entity.type
_entity.pdbx_description
1 polymer ?
#
loop_
_entity_poly.entity_id
_entity_poly.type
_entity_poly.pdbx_seq_one_letter_code
_entity_poly.pdbx_strand_id
1 'polypeptide(L)'
;MPRRRRNIPLYVMVSPEELEQLHARMDEAGVRNMSAFVRKMALNGYILHVDLSPVRELVSLQRRCSNNLNQVAIHANTYGVYPDEIAGLQQDYAELWGRMNDILKQLSAIVEL
;
A
#
# COMPACT_ATOMS: atom_id res chain seq x y z
N MET A 1 -3.99 -19.95 -44.94
CA MET A 1 -3.39 -18.67 -44.48
C MET A 1 -1.95 -18.94 -44.07
N PRO A 2 -0.95 -18.23 -44.62
CA PRO A 2 0.46 -18.45 -44.30
C PRO A 2 0.69 -18.29 -42.78
N ARG A 3 1.61 -19.10 -42.21
CA ARG A 3 1.90 -19.18 -40.76
C ARG A 3 2.07 -17.79 -40.16
N ARG A 4 1.01 -17.25 -39.53
CA ARG A 4 1.09 -16.02 -38.74
C ARG A 4 2.03 -16.27 -37.57
N ARG A 5 3.00 -15.37 -37.36
CA ARG A 5 3.90 -15.41 -36.19
C ARG A 5 3.15 -15.40 -34.85
N ARG A 6 1.94 -14.84 -34.83
CA ARG A 6 1.03 -14.76 -33.67
C ARG A 6 -0.29 -15.45 -34.04
N ASN A 7 -0.36 -16.74 -33.81
CA ASN A 7 -1.46 -17.62 -34.24
C ASN A 7 -2.38 -18.08 -33.10
N ILE A 8 -2.04 -17.78 -31.84
CA ILE A 8 -2.88 -18.10 -30.67
C ILE A 8 -3.78 -16.89 -30.36
N PRO A 9 -5.12 -17.04 -30.41
CA PRO A 9 -6.03 -15.99 -30.01
C PRO A 9 -6.14 -15.91 -28.48
N LEU A 10 -6.26 -14.70 -27.95
CA LEU A 10 -6.60 -14.42 -26.55
C LEU A 10 -7.92 -13.64 -26.58
N TYR A 11 -8.97 -14.21 -25.97
CA TYR A 11 -10.29 -13.58 -25.89
C TYR A 11 -10.49 -13.03 -24.48
N VAL A 12 -10.90 -11.77 -24.40
CA VAL A 12 -11.23 -11.09 -23.16
C VAL A 12 -12.60 -10.44 -23.36
N MET A 13 -13.56 -10.76 -22.50
CA MET A 13 -14.86 -10.09 -22.49
C MET A 13 -14.74 -8.82 -21.66
N VAL A 14 -15.24 -7.70 -22.20
CA VAL A 14 -15.23 -6.39 -21.54
C VAL A 14 -16.59 -5.73 -21.66
N SER A 15 -16.93 -4.89 -20.70
CA SER A 15 -18.10 -4.01 -20.77
C SER A 15 -17.87 -2.88 -21.78
N PRO A 16 -18.92 -2.16 -22.20
CA PRO A 16 -18.77 -0.98 -23.05
C PRO A 16 -17.88 0.10 -22.40
N GLU A 17 -18.03 0.32 -21.09
CA GLU A 17 -17.25 1.30 -20.32
C GLU A 17 -15.77 0.92 -20.26
N GLU A 18 -15.46 -0.36 -20.07
CA GLU A 18 -14.09 -0.88 -20.07
C GLU A 18 -13.45 -0.74 -21.46
N LEU A 19 -14.23 -0.95 -22.54
CA LEU A 19 -13.75 -0.77 -23.91
C LEU A 19 -13.41 0.70 -24.22
N GLU A 20 -14.23 1.64 -23.76
CA GLU A 20 -13.95 3.08 -23.88
C GLU A 20 -12.67 3.48 -23.13
N GLN A 21 -12.49 2.98 -21.91
CA GLN A 21 -11.27 3.22 -21.13
C GLN A 21 -10.02 2.64 -21.82
N LEU A 22 -10.14 1.45 -22.41
CA LEU A 22 -9.05 0.85 -23.18
C LEU A 22 -8.69 1.70 -24.41
N HIS A 23 -9.68 2.27 -25.11
CA HIS A 23 -9.43 3.18 -26.22
C HIS A 23 -8.74 4.48 -25.75
N ALA A 24 -9.24 5.11 -24.68
CA ALA A 24 -8.65 6.33 -24.15
C ALA A 24 -7.17 6.13 -23.77
N ARG A 25 -6.85 5.04 -23.05
CA ARG A 25 -5.45 4.72 -22.69
C ARG A 25 -4.60 4.33 -23.89
N MET A 26 -5.21 3.72 -24.91
CA MET A 26 -4.51 3.40 -26.16
C MET A 26 -4.11 4.67 -26.91
N ASP A 27 -4.99 5.68 -26.94
CA ASP A 27 -4.74 6.99 -27.54
C ASP A 27 -3.67 7.77 -26.76
N GLU A 28 -3.74 7.78 -25.42
CA GLU A 28 -2.71 8.37 -24.54
C GLU A 28 -1.32 7.74 -24.80
N ALA A 29 -1.28 6.43 -25.01
CA ALA A 29 -0.05 5.71 -25.32
C ALA A 29 0.42 5.88 -26.78
N GLY A 30 -0.33 6.57 -27.63
CA GLY A 30 -0.04 6.78 -29.05
C GLY A 30 -0.06 5.50 -29.88
N VAL A 31 -0.77 4.45 -29.43
CA VAL A 31 -0.85 3.16 -30.12
C VAL A 31 -2.12 3.13 -30.97
N ARG A 32 -2.04 2.67 -32.23
CA ARG A 32 -3.20 2.63 -33.13
C ARG A 32 -3.91 1.27 -33.22
N ASN A 33 -3.32 0.24 -32.62
CA ASN A 33 -3.80 -1.14 -32.73
C ASN A 33 -4.07 -1.72 -31.35
N MET A 34 -5.35 -2.02 -31.08
CA MET A 34 -5.81 -2.56 -29.81
C MET A 34 -5.09 -3.88 -29.43
N SER A 35 -4.91 -4.80 -30.37
CA SER A 35 -4.20 -6.07 -30.11
C SER A 35 -2.69 -5.89 -29.88
N ALA A 36 -2.11 -4.78 -30.31
CA ALA A 36 -0.74 -4.41 -29.98
C ALA A 36 -0.68 -3.72 -28.61
N PHE A 37 -1.64 -2.83 -28.32
CA PHE A 37 -1.80 -2.15 -27.04
C PHE A 37 -2.00 -3.15 -25.89
N VAL A 38 -3.05 -3.98 -25.94
CA VAL A 38 -3.38 -4.98 -24.92
C VAL A 38 -2.20 -5.93 -24.70
N ARG A 39 -1.54 -6.37 -25.77
CA ARG A 39 -0.37 -7.25 -25.64
C ARG A 39 0.82 -6.55 -25.02
N LYS A 40 1.08 -5.29 -25.37
CA LYS A 40 2.16 -4.50 -24.77
C LYS A 40 1.89 -4.31 -23.27
N MET A 41 0.64 -4.04 -22.87
CA MET A 41 0.26 -3.93 -21.47
C MET A 41 0.32 -5.28 -20.74
N ALA A 42 -0.11 -6.37 -21.36
CA ALA A 42 -0.08 -7.70 -20.74
C ALA A 42 1.34 -8.27 -20.61
N LEU A 43 2.28 -7.90 -21.50
CA LEU A 43 3.66 -8.40 -21.47
C LEU A 43 4.63 -7.46 -20.75
N ASN A 44 4.41 -6.15 -20.85
CA ASN A 44 5.33 -5.12 -20.34
C ASN A 44 4.70 -4.23 -19.26
N GLY A 45 3.45 -4.50 -18.85
CA GLY A 45 2.85 -3.82 -17.72
C GLY A 45 3.62 -4.12 -16.44
N TYR A 46 3.76 -3.12 -15.57
CA TYR A 46 4.24 -3.35 -14.22
C TYR A 46 3.14 -4.05 -13.43
N ILE A 47 3.42 -5.24 -12.90
CA ILE A 47 2.55 -5.85 -11.89
C ILE A 47 2.96 -5.24 -10.55
N LEU A 48 2.17 -4.27 -10.07
CA LEU A 48 2.37 -3.71 -8.74
C LEU A 48 1.76 -4.65 -7.71
N HIS A 49 2.59 -5.51 -7.11
CA HIS A 49 2.21 -6.30 -5.96
C HIS A 49 2.63 -5.56 -4.68
N VAL A 50 1.69 -4.85 -4.06
CA VAL A 50 1.94 -4.20 -2.76
C VAL A 50 1.68 -5.21 -1.64
N ASP A 51 2.74 -5.70 -1.02
CA ASP A 51 2.63 -6.48 0.21
C ASP A 51 2.77 -5.56 1.44
N LEU A 52 1.67 -5.39 2.18
CA LEU A 52 1.61 -4.59 3.41
C LEU A 52 1.70 -5.44 4.68
N SER A 53 1.99 -6.74 4.58
CA SER A 53 2.11 -7.63 5.74
C SER A 53 3.15 -7.14 6.77
N PRO A 54 4.36 -6.68 6.37
CA PRO A 54 5.34 -6.14 7.31
C PRO A 54 4.86 -4.86 8.02
N VAL A 55 4.12 -4.00 7.30
CA VAL A 55 3.57 -2.76 7.85
C VAL A 55 2.54 -3.07 8.93
N ARG A 56 1.66 -4.05 8.69
CA ARG A 56 0.66 -4.52 9.65
C ARG A 56 1.30 -5.14 10.90
N GLU A 57 2.39 -5.90 10.73
CA GLU A 57 3.15 -6.46 11.86
C GLU A 57 3.81 -5.36 12.71
N LEU A 58 4.40 -4.35 12.06
CA LEU A 58 5.02 -3.21 12.73
C LEU A 58 4.00 -2.44 13.58
N VAL A 59 2.81 -2.16 13.04
CA VAL A 59 1.71 -1.51 13.79
C VAL A 59 1.28 -2.36 14.99
N SER A 60 1.26 -3.69 14.84
CA SER A 60 0.90 -4.61 15.93
C SER A 60 1.95 -4.63 17.05
N LEU A 61 3.24 -4.66 16.71
CA LEU A 61 4.34 -4.54 17.68
C LEU A 61 4.28 -3.21 18.43
N GLN A 62 4.06 -2.12 17.70
CA GLN A 62 3.92 -0.80 18.30
C GLN A 62 2.77 -0.76 19.30
N ARG A 63 1.58 -1.27 18.94
CA ARG A 63 0.45 -1.30 19.89
C ARG A 63 0.75 -2.09 21.17
N ARG A 64 1.52 -3.19 21.07
CA ARG A 64 1.98 -3.95 22.24
C ARG A 64 2.93 -3.13 23.11
N CYS A 65 3.89 -2.44 22.52
CA CYS A 65 4.79 -1.54 23.25
C CYS A 65 4.03 -0.43 23.97
N SER A 66 3.05 0.22 23.32
CA SER A 66 2.22 1.25 23.95
C SER A 66 1.46 0.71 25.17
N ASN A 67 0.87 -0.48 25.03
CA ASN A 67 0.12 -1.11 26.11
C ASN A 67 1.01 -1.46 27.30
N ASN A 68 2.21 -1.99 27.04
CA ASN A 68 3.18 -2.31 28.09
C ASN A 68 3.61 -1.05 28.84
N LEU A 69 3.88 0.04 28.11
CA LEU A 69 4.26 1.32 28.71
C LEU A 69 3.12 1.91 29.55
N ASN A 70 1.88 1.81 29.08
CA ASN A 70 0.72 2.23 29.85
C ASN A 70 0.54 1.41 31.14
N GLN A 71 0.81 0.10 31.11
CA GLN A 71 0.78 -0.75 32.30
C GLN A 71 1.85 -0.36 33.32
N VAL A 72 3.08 -0.09 32.86
CA VAL A 72 4.17 0.41 33.72
C VAL A 72 3.78 1.73 34.37
N ALA A 73 3.16 2.64 33.61
CA ALA A 73 2.69 3.92 34.14
C ALA A 73 1.61 3.78 35.19
N ILE A 74 0.60 2.94 34.96
CA ILE A 74 -0.45 2.66 35.95
C ILE A 74 0.17 2.06 37.22
N HIS A 75 1.08 1.09 37.08
CA HIS A 75 1.76 0.47 38.22
C HIS A 75 2.55 1.51 39.02
N ALA A 76 3.41 2.27 38.37
CA ALA A 76 4.25 3.26 39.02
C ALA A 76 3.45 4.40 39.68
N ASN A 77 2.37 4.87 39.06
CA ASN A 77 1.45 5.84 39.66
C ASN A 77 0.73 5.27 40.89
N THR A 78 0.42 3.97 40.89
CA THR A 78 -0.20 3.29 42.03
C THR A 78 0.75 3.20 43.23
N TYR A 79 2.05 3.05 42.99
CA TYR A 79 3.07 2.94 44.05
C TYR A 79 3.85 4.24 44.30
N GLY A 80 3.53 5.33 43.60
CA GLY A 80 4.14 6.66 43.79
C GLY A 80 5.59 6.76 43.31
N VAL A 81 6.01 5.93 42.36
CA VAL A 81 7.41 5.81 41.92
C VAL A 81 7.61 6.56 40.59
N TYR A 82 8.52 7.55 40.58
CA TYR A 82 8.98 8.29 39.39
C TYR A 82 7.90 8.72 38.36
N PRO A 83 6.87 9.48 38.77
CA PRO A 83 5.77 9.89 37.88
C PRO A 83 6.22 10.77 36.71
N ASP A 84 7.19 11.67 36.94
CA ASP A 84 7.69 12.59 35.91
C ASP A 84 8.50 11.89 34.81
N GLU A 85 9.30 10.88 35.18
CA GLU A 85 10.10 10.09 34.23
C GLU A 85 9.19 9.26 33.32
N ILE A 86 8.09 8.75 33.86
CA ILE A 86 7.12 7.97 33.08
C ILE A 86 6.25 8.87 32.20
N ALA A 87 5.88 10.06 32.67
CA ALA A 87 5.22 11.06 31.84
C ALA A 87 6.12 11.45 30.65
N GLY A 88 7.43 11.62 30.86
CA GLY A 88 8.40 11.84 29.79
C GLY A 88 8.42 10.69 28.77
N LEU A 89 8.49 9.44 29.24
CA LEU A 89 8.45 8.26 28.36
C LEU A 89 7.13 8.14 27.58
N GLN A 90 5.99 8.49 28.19
CA GLN A 90 4.70 8.55 27.50
C GLN A 90 4.69 9.61 26.39
N GLN A 91 5.26 10.77 26.65
CA GLN A 91 5.35 11.86 25.69
C GLN A 91 6.26 11.51 24.52
N ASP A 92 7.47 11.00 24.77
CA ASP A 92 8.42 10.56 23.75
C ASP A 92 7.79 9.48 22.84
N TYR A 93 7.05 8.57 23.45
CA TYR A 93 6.36 7.50 22.73
C TYR A 93 5.21 8.03 21.87
N ALA A 94 4.44 9.00 22.37
CA ALA A 94 3.37 9.65 21.61
C ALA A 94 3.93 10.42 20.41
N GLU A 95 5.08 11.09 20.56
CA GLU A 95 5.76 11.78 19.46
C GLU A 95 6.26 10.79 18.40
N LEU A 96 6.88 9.69 18.82
CA LEU A 96 7.32 8.62 17.92
C LEU A 96 6.14 8.03 17.14
N TRP A 97 5.00 7.83 17.79
CA TRP A 97 3.78 7.37 17.15
C TRP A 97 3.24 8.36 16.12
N GLY A 98 3.27 9.66 16.42
CA GLY A 98 2.90 10.70 15.47
C GLY A 98 3.71 10.60 14.18
N ARG A 99 5.05 10.51 14.31
CA ARG A 99 5.96 10.36 13.16
C ARG A 99 5.70 9.08 12.37
N MET A 100 5.45 7.96 13.06
CA MET A 100 5.11 6.67 12.43
C MET A 100 3.81 6.78 11.62
N ASN A 101 2.80 7.43 12.17
CA ASN A 101 1.51 7.63 11.50
C ASN A 101 1.64 8.45 10.22
N ASP A 102 2.52 9.44 10.20
CA ASP A 102 2.77 10.24 9.00
C ASP A 102 3.44 9.42 7.88
N ILE A 103 4.36 8.51 8.24
CA ILE A 103 4.94 7.55 7.29
C ILE A 103 3.86 6.60 6.74
N LEU A 104 2.95 6.11 7.59
CA LEU A 104 1.84 5.26 7.16
C LEU A 104 0.89 5.98 6.18
N LYS A 105 0.60 7.26 6.41
CA LYS A 105 -0.19 8.08 5.48
C LYS A 105 0.51 8.24 4.13
N GLN A 106 1.81 8.51 4.13
CA GLN A 106 2.60 8.60 2.89
C GLN A 106 2.60 7.28 2.11
N LEU A 107 2.74 6.15 2.81
CA LEU A 107 2.63 4.84 2.20
C LEU A 107 1.24 4.59 1.60
N SER A 108 0.15 4.96 2.30
CA SER A 108 -1.22 4.85 1.77
C SER A 108 -1.39 5.61 0.46
N ALA A 109 -0.87 6.84 0.39
CA ALA A 109 -0.94 7.66 -0.82
C ALA A 109 -0.18 7.06 -2.02
N ILE A 110 0.89 6.30 -1.77
CA ILE A 110 1.65 5.61 -2.83
C ILE A 110 0.90 4.37 -3.34
N VAL A 111 0.15 3.69 -2.47
CA VAL A 111 -0.60 2.47 -2.80
C VAL A 111 -1.93 2.77 -3.51
N GLU A 112 -2.49 3.97 -3.32
CA GLU A 112 -3.69 4.45 -4.02
C GLU A 112 -3.44 4.97 -5.45
N LEU A 113 -2.17 5.02 -5.91
CA LEU A 113 -1.74 5.41 -7.26
C LEU A 113 -1.61 4.20 -8.21
#